data_AF-A0A0G2FM41-F1
#
_entry.id   AF-A0A0G2FM41-F1
#
_cell.length_a   1.000
_cell.length_b   1.000
_cell.length_c   1.000
_cell.angle_alpha   90.00
_cell.angle_beta   90.00
_cell.angle_gamma   90.00
#
_symmetry.space_group_name_H-M   'P 1'
#
loop_
_entity.id
_entity.type
_entity.pdbx_description
1 polymer ?
#
loop_
_entity_poly.entity_id
_entity_poly.type
_entity_poly.pdbx_seq_one_letter_code
_entity_poly.pdbx_strand_id
1 'polypeptide(L)'
;MQKLLDTGKVRNIGVSNFGIKNMEKLLSAESTKVVPAVNQIELHPANPSPKLLDYLTEKGIHASAYSPLGSTDSPLYTNDTILSIAKAKGKTPQQVLLVWGLQRGVSVLPN
;
A
#
# COMPACT_ATOMS: atom_id res chain seq x y z
N MET A 1 17.06 2.28 13.04
CA MET A 1 16.06 3.28 12.59
C MET A 1 15.39 4.01 13.74
N GLN A 2 14.91 3.34 14.79
CA GLN A 2 14.14 3.96 15.90
C GLN A 2 14.80 5.20 16.55
N LYS A 3 16.10 5.13 16.86
CA LYS A 3 16.86 6.27 17.43
C LYS A 3 16.91 7.51 16.54
N LEU A 4 16.59 7.40 15.24
CA LEU A 4 16.59 8.56 14.32
C LEU A 4 15.44 9.53 14.64
N LEU A 5 14.37 9.06 15.28
CA LEU A 5 13.25 9.90 15.70
C LEU A 5 13.74 10.98 16.67
N ASP A 6 14.56 10.61 17.65
CA ASP A 6 15.11 11.53 18.66
C ASP A 6 16.06 12.58 18.07
N THR A 7 16.64 12.28 16.90
CA THR A 7 17.54 13.22 16.22
C THR A 7 16.81 14.32 15.44
N GLY A 8 15.48 14.18 15.25
CA GLY A 8 14.68 15.08 14.40
C GLY A 8 14.94 14.96 12.90
N LYS A 9 15.88 14.10 12.45
CA LYS A 9 16.21 13.89 11.02
C LYS A 9 15.08 13.22 10.25
N VAL A 10 14.22 12.46 10.95
CA VAL A 10 13.03 11.84 10.39
C VAL A 10 11.86 12.07 11.35
N ARG A 11 10.67 12.29 10.79
CA ARG A 11 9.44 12.41 11.60
C ARG A 11 8.81 11.04 11.89
N ASN A 12 8.97 10.10 10.98
CA ASN A 12 8.40 8.76 11.05
C ASN A 12 9.38 7.73 10.47
N ILE A 13 9.19 6.47 10.85
CA ILE A 13 9.88 5.32 10.26
C ILE A 13 8.86 4.27 9.84
N GLY A 14 9.16 3.53 8.78
CA GLY A 14 8.26 2.54 8.21
C GLY A 14 9.04 1.38 7.60
N VAL A 15 8.32 0.47 6.96
CA VAL A 15 8.87 -0.67 6.22
C VAL A 15 8.28 -0.73 4.81
N SER A 16 8.83 -1.61 3.97
CA SER A 16 8.30 -1.89 2.64
C SER A 16 8.41 -3.38 2.37
N ASN A 17 7.43 -3.95 1.66
CA ASN A 17 7.36 -5.38 1.29
C ASN A 17 7.19 -6.35 2.47
N PHE A 18 6.60 -5.90 3.58
CA PHE A 18 6.36 -6.78 4.73
C PHE A 18 4.99 -7.45 4.63
N GLY A 19 4.97 -8.76 4.42
CA GLY A 19 3.79 -9.59 4.68
C GLY A 19 3.58 -9.82 6.18
N ILE A 20 2.42 -10.41 6.55
CA ILE A 20 2.00 -10.61 7.94
C ILE A 20 3.11 -11.29 8.78
N LYS A 21 3.67 -12.41 8.31
CA LYS A 21 4.75 -13.14 9.01
C LYS A 21 5.98 -12.28 9.31
N ASN A 22 6.38 -11.41 8.40
CA ASN A 22 7.53 -10.53 8.60
C ASN A 22 7.17 -9.39 9.56
N MET A 23 5.94 -8.88 9.48
CA MET A 23 5.45 -7.84 10.39
C MET A 23 5.31 -8.37 11.82
N GLU A 24 4.78 -9.58 12.02
CA GLU A 24 4.70 -10.23 13.33
C GLU A 24 6.08 -10.43 13.95
N LYS A 25 7.06 -10.91 13.17
CA LYS A 25 8.46 -11.04 13.63
C LYS A 25 9.06 -9.69 14.04
N LEU A 26 8.77 -8.63 13.28
CA LEU A 26 9.25 -7.28 13.60
C LEU A 26 8.63 -6.78 14.90
N LEU A 27 7.30 -6.90 15.04
CA LEU A 27 6.56 -6.39 16.18
C LEU A 27 6.81 -7.21 17.46
N SER A 28 7.14 -8.50 17.36
CA SER A 28 7.44 -9.36 18.52
C SER A 28 8.88 -9.27 19.00
N ALA A 29 9.79 -8.68 18.20
CA ALA A 29 11.18 -8.51 18.62
C ALA A 29 11.28 -7.55 19.80
N GLU A 30 11.98 -7.95 20.87
CA GLU A 30 12.14 -7.13 22.08
C GLU A 30 12.77 -5.76 21.82
N SER A 31 13.57 -5.66 20.76
CA SER A 31 14.23 -4.43 20.33
C SER A 31 13.28 -3.46 19.62
N THR A 32 12.09 -3.89 19.20
CA THR A 32 11.08 -3.04 18.54
C THR A 32 10.23 -2.35 19.59
N LYS A 33 10.38 -1.03 19.68
CA LYS A 33 9.64 -0.13 20.58
C LYS A 33 8.70 0.81 19.82
N VAL A 34 8.88 0.95 18.51
CA VAL A 34 8.10 1.82 17.63
C VAL A 34 7.39 0.97 16.59
N VAL A 35 6.07 1.10 16.54
CA VAL A 35 5.25 0.52 15.47
C VAL A 35 5.55 1.27 14.17
N PRO A 36 5.85 0.58 13.05
CA PRO A 36 6.08 1.23 11.76
C PRO A 36 4.88 2.12 11.38
N ALA A 37 5.12 3.36 11.01
CA ALA A 37 4.04 4.27 10.60
C ALA A 37 3.40 3.85 9.27
N VAL A 38 4.21 3.28 8.38
CA VAL A 38 3.79 2.86 7.03
C VAL A 38 4.39 1.50 6.69
N ASN A 39 3.61 0.67 6.01
CA ASN A 39 4.11 -0.45 5.21
C ASN A 39 3.81 -0.18 3.73
N GLN A 40 4.84 0.07 2.93
CA GLN A 40 4.69 0.29 1.50
C GLN A 40 4.71 -1.07 0.76
N ILE A 41 3.68 -1.38 -0.02
CA ILE A 41 3.49 -2.70 -0.65
C ILE A 41 3.00 -2.57 -2.09
N GLU A 42 3.24 -3.58 -2.91
CA GLU A 42 2.58 -3.71 -4.22
C GLU A 42 1.09 -3.92 -4.00
N LEU A 43 0.27 -3.05 -4.54
CA LEU A 43 -1.18 -3.15 -4.37
C LEU A 43 -1.93 -2.55 -5.55
N HIS A 44 -2.71 -3.40 -6.21
CA HIS A 44 -3.56 -3.06 -7.36
C HIS A 44 -4.65 -4.15 -7.49
N PRO A 45 -5.66 -4.02 -8.38
CA PRO A 45 -6.75 -5.00 -8.45
C PRO A 45 -6.30 -6.46 -8.66
N ALA A 46 -5.20 -6.69 -9.37
CA ALA A 46 -4.62 -8.03 -9.55
C ALA A 46 -3.77 -8.53 -8.36
N ASN A 47 -3.41 -7.66 -7.42
CA ASN A 47 -2.74 -8.01 -6.16
C ASN A 47 -3.39 -7.24 -4.99
N PRO A 48 -4.61 -7.61 -4.57
CA PRO A 48 -5.41 -6.78 -3.67
C PRO A 48 -5.14 -6.95 -2.18
N SER A 49 -4.36 -7.97 -1.79
CA SER A 49 -3.88 -8.28 -0.43
C SER A 49 -4.83 -7.92 0.75
N PRO A 50 -6.13 -8.30 0.73
CA PRO A 50 -7.10 -7.83 1.74
C PRO A 50 -6.71 -8.19 3.17
N LYS A 51 -6.28 -9.43 3.41
CA LYS A 51 -5.82 -9.90 4.74
C LYS A 51 -4.67 -9.06 5.30
N LEU A 52 -3.77 -8.59 4.44
CA LEU A 52 -2.65 -7.76 4.86
C LEU A 52 -3.14 -6.35 5.21
N LEU A 53 -4.04 -5.77 4.43
CA LEU A 53 -4.60 -4.45 4.72
C LEU A 53 -5.38 -4.44 6.04
N ASP A 54 -6.19 -5.47 6.29
CA ASP A 54 -6.93 -5.62 7.55
C ASP A 54 -5.97 -5.72 8.74
N TYR A 55 -4.94 -6.56 8.61
CA TYR A 55 -3.90 -6.72 9.63
C TYR A 55 -3.14 -5.41 9.90
N LEU A 56 -2.73 -4.69 8.86
CA LEU A 56 -2.03 -3.41 9.01
C LEU A 56 -2.92 -2.38 9.69
N THR A 57 -4.19 -2.32 9.32
CA THR A 57 -5.19 -1.43 9.92
C THR A 57 -5.38 -1.73 11.41
N GLU A 58 -5.50 -3.01 11.79
CA GLU A 58 -5.62 -3.45 13.19
C GLU A 58 -4.40 -3.04 14.03
N LYS A 59 -3.20 -3.05 13.44
CA LYS A 59 -1.95 -2.63 14.11
C LYS A 59 -1.71 -1.12 14.06
N GLY A 60 -2.59 -0.34 13.45
CA GLY A 60 -2.42 1.11 13.28
C GLY A 60 -1.29 1.48 12.30
N ILE A 61 -0.97 0.59 11.36
CA ILE A 61 0.07 0.79 10.34
C ILE A 61 -0.61 1.21 9.04
N HIS A 62 -0.24 2.37 8.49
CA HIS A 62 -0.79 2.84 7.22
C HIS A 62 -0.23 2.02 6.05
N ALA A 63 -1.07 1.63 5.11
CA ALA A 63 -0.62 0.97 3.89
C ALA A 63 -0.43 1.99 2.75
N SER A 64 0.70 1.91 2.05
CA SER A 64 0.96 2.72 0.85
C SER A 64 1.22 1.83 -0.35
N ALA A 65 0.41 1.98 -1.39
CA ALA A 65 0.51 1.21 -2.62
C ALA A 65 1.60 1.77 -3.54
N TYR A 66 2.64 0.97 -3.81
CA TYR A 66 3.50 1.18 -4.98
C TYR A 66 2.98 0.33 -6.16
N SER A 67 3.38 0.70 -7.38
CA SER A 67 2.88 0.09 -8.63
C SER A 67 1.35 -0.05 -8.67
N PRO A 68 0.56 0.97 -8.30
CA PRO A 68 -0.90 0.87 -8.25
C PRO A 68 -1.52 0.64 -9.64
N LEU A 69 -0.75 0.87 -10.70
CA LEU A 69 -1.14 0.64 -12.09
C LEU A 69 -0.71 -0.74 -12.63
N GLY A 70 -0.07 -1.57 -11.79
CA GLY A 70 0.43 -2.90 -12.16
C GLY A 70 1.68 -2.87 -13.06
N SER A 71 2.49 -1.80 -12.96
CA SER A 71 3.75 -1.59 -13.70
C SER A 71 3.58 -1.41 -15.22
N THR A 72 4.71 -1.39 -15.94
CA THR A 72 4.77 -1.32 -17.41
C THR A 72 4.02 -2.50 -18.03
N ASP A 73 3.27 -2.23 -19.10
CA ASP A 73 2.49 -3.22 -19.86
C ASP A 73 1.49 -4.04 -19.02
N SER A 74 0.96 -3.44 -17.94
CA SER A 74 0.01 -4.11 -17.07
C SER A 74 -1.23 -4.60 -17.82
N PRO A 75 -1.66 -5.86 -17.62
CA PRO A 75 -2.93 -6.35 -18.17
C PRO A 75 -4.15 -5.65 -17.56
N LEU A 76 -3.96 -4.83 -16.52
CA LEU A 76 -5.01 -3.98 -15.96
C LEU A 76 -5.53 -2.95 -16.98
N TYR A 77 -4.70 -2.53 -17.94
CA TYR A 77 -5.11 -1.55 -18.96
C TYR A 77 -6.05 -2.14 -20.01
N THR A 78 -6.04 -3.47 -20.19
CA THR A 78 -6.90 -4.19 -21.14
C THR A 78 -8.04 -4.94 -20.45
N ASN A 79 -8.21 -4.77 -19.14
CA ASN A 79 -9.25 -5.43 -18.38
C ASN A 79 -10.64 -4.79 -18.65
N ASP A 80 -11.59 -5.58 -19.16
CA ASP A 80 -12.93 -5.12 -19.53
C ASP A 80 -13.71 -4.46 -18.39
N THR A 81 -13.51 -4.91 -17.14
CA THR A 81 -14.16 -4.30 -15.97
C THR A 81 -13.61 -2.90 -15.71
N ILE A 82 -12.28 -2.72 -15.80
CA ILE A 82 -11.66 -1.41 -15.61
C ILE A 82 -12.05 -0.46 -16.76
N LEU A 83 -12.01 -0.95 -18.01
CA LEU A 83 -12.38 -0.16 -19.20
C LEU A 83 -13.84 0.28 -19.17
N SER A 84 -14.76 -0.60 -18.78
CA SER A 84 -16.19 -0.27 -18.66
C SER A 84 -16.47 0.76 -17.57
N ILE A 85 -15.83 0.65 -16.40
CA ILE A 85 -15.93 1.64 -15.33
C ILE A 85 -15.37 3.00 -15.80
N ALA A 86 -14.20 2.99 -16.44
CA ALA A 86 -13.55 4.18 -16.97
C ALA A 86 -14.48 4.91 -17.97
N LYS A 87 -15.07 4.17 -18.92
CA LYS A 87 -16.04 4.69 -19.89
C LYS A 87 -17.29 5.26 -19.20
N ALA A 88 -17.89 4.51 -18.28
CA ALA A 88 -19.10 4.93 -17.57
C ALA A 88 -18.90 6.19 -16.72
N LYS A 89 -17.66 6.44 -16.25
CA LYS A 89 -17.31 7.62 -15.44
C LYS A 89 -16.68 8.76 -16.24
N GLY A 90 -16.42 8.58 -17.54
CA GLY A 90 -15.66 9.55 -18.34
C GLY A 90 -14.26 9.80 -17.79
N LYS A 91 -13.59 8.74 -17.33
CA LYS A 91 -12.24 8.77 -16.72
C LYS A 91 -11.30 7.82 -17.46
N THR A 92 -10.01 7.93 -17.17
CA THR A 92 -9.02 6.97 -17.69
C THR A 92 -8.98 5.70 -16.84
N PRO A 93 -8.55 4.55 -17.40
CA PRO A 93 -8.29 3.34 -16.62
C PRO A 93 -7.34 3.57 -15.44
N GLN A 94 -6.32 4.42 -15.62
CA GLN A 94 -5.37 4.80 -14.57
C GLN A 94 -6.07 5.53 -13.43
N GLN A 95 -6.96 6.48 -13.72
CA GLN A 95 -7.72 7.18 -12.68
C GLN A 95 -8.61 6.22 -11.89
N VAL A 96 -9.23 5.23 -12.55
CA VAL A 96 -10.01 4.17 -11.89
C VAL A 96 -9.12 3.36 -10.94
N LEU A 97 -7.93 2.95 -11.40
CA LEU A 97 -6.96 2.21 -10.59
C LEU A 97 -6.47 2.98 -9.37
N LEU A 98 -6.20 4.27 -9.51
CA LEU A 98 -5.79 5.12 -8.39
C LEU A 98 -6.91 5.30 -7.37
N VAL A 99 -8.14 5.59 -7.84
CA VAL A 99 -9.30 5.75 -6.94
C VAL A 99 -9.63 4.44 -6.24
N TRP A 100 -9.45 3.29 -6.89
CA TRP A 100 -9.62 1.98 -6.27
C TRP A 100 -8.73 1.80 -5.03
N GLY A 101 -7.48 2.27 -5.07
CA GLY A 101 -6.60 2.26 -3.90
C GLY A 101 -7.08 3.24 -2.82
N LEU A 102 -7.35 4.48 -3.20
CA LEU A 102 -7.81 5.53 -2.26
C LEU A 102 -9.08 5.12 -1.49
N GLN A 103 -10.04 4.49 -2.17
CA GLN A 103 -11.28 3.99 -1.55
C GLN A 103 -11.04 2.88 -0.51
N ARG A 104 -9.90 2.21 -0.55
CA ARG A 104 -9.49 1.19 0.41
C ARG A 104 -8.63 1.75 1.56
N GLY A 105 -8.56 3.07 1.69
CA GLY A 105 -7.81 3.74 2.75
C GLY A 105 -6.30 3.71 2.58
N VAL A 106 -5.79 3.38 1.38
CA VAL A 106 -4.35 3.38 1.11
C VAL A 106 -3.91 4.63 0.36
N SER A 107 -2.70 5.12 0.66
CA SER A 107 -2.06 6.11 -0.22
C SER A 107 -1.57 5.42 -1.49
N VAL A 108 -1.67 6.08 -2.65
CA VAL A 108 -1.25 5.53 -3.94
C VAL A 108 -0.08 6.32 -4.50
N LEU A 109 0.96 5.61 -4.96
CA LEU A 109 2.17 6.18 -5.55
C LEU A 109 2.23 5.76 -7.03
N PRO A 110 1.68 6.56 -7.96
CA PRO A 110 1.75 6.25 -9.38
C PRO A 110 3.20 6.36 -9.87
N ASN A 111 3.65 5.33 -10.58
CA ASN A 111 4.94 5.26 -11.25
C ASN A 111 4.72 5.18 -12.76
#